data_AF-A0A2V5PGV9-F1
#
_entry.id   AF-A0A2V5PGV9-F1
#
_cell.length_a   1.000
_cell.length_b   1.000
_cell.length_c   1.000
_cell.angle_alpha   90.00
_cell.angle_beta   90.00
_cell.angle_gamma   90.00
#
_symmetry.space_group_name_H-M   'P 1'
#
loop_
_entity.id
_entity.type
_entity.pdbx_description
1 polymer ?
#
loop_
_entity_poly.entity_id
_entity_poly.type
_entity_poly.pdbx_seq_one_letter_code
_entity_poly.pdbx_strand_id
1 'polypeptide(L)'
;MPEAIGLLRSVRKAPAISRLIPISAADPLNLVGILTPGPRITAIAPNRILLRDGVPQAALEADQVVPLEPATAKPDHAVQDALRLGSLPAPLRPYYA
;
A
#
# COMPACT_ATOMS: atom_id res chain seq x y z
N MET A 1 5.24 29.99 -2.84
CA MET A 1 4.86 29.98 -1.42
C MET A 1 5.88 29.17 -0.62
N PRO A 2 6.95 29.82 -0.09
CA PRO A 2 8.01 29.18 0.70
C PRO A 2 7.51 28.52 2.00
N GLU A 3 6.41 29.00 2.57
CA GLU A 3 5.81 28.54 3.82
C GLU A 3 5.32 27.09 3.75
N ALA A 4 4.82 26.63 2.59
CA ALA A 4 4.39 25.25 2.38
C ALA A 4 5.55 24.25 2.54
N ILE A 5 6.76 24.64 2.14
CA ILE A 5 7.96 23.80 2.27
C ILE A 5 8.32 23.60 3.75
N GLY A 6 8.11 24.63 4.57
CA GLY A 6 8.31 24.55 6.03
C GLY A 6 7.38 23.51 6.66
N LEU A 7 6.10 23.55 6.29
CA LEU A 7 5.09 22.59 6.75
C LEU A 7 5.37 21.16 6.27
N LEU A 8 5.75 20.97 5.00
CA LEU A 8 6.10 19.63 4.51
C LEU A 8 7.33 19.06 5.21
N ARG A 9 8.32 19.91 5.56
CA ARG A 9 9.48 19.49 6.35
C ARG A 9 9.13 19.14 7.79
N SER A 10 8.15 19.81 8.41
CA SER A 10 7.71 19.46 9.76
C SER A 10 6.99 18.12 9.77
N VAL A 11 6.11 17.86 8.79
CA VAL A 11 5.45 16.54 8.61
C VAL A 11 6.48 15.44 8.41
N ARG A 12 7.49 15.63 7.55
CA ARG A 12 8.56 14.64 7.33
C ARG A 12 9.37 14.32 8.59
N LYS A 13 9.50 15.29 9.51
CA LYS A 13 10.23 15.13 10.78
C LYS A 13 9.36 14.54 11.90
N ALA A 14 8.05 14.43 11.71
CA ALA A 14 7.17 13.84 12.71
C ALA A 14 7.56 12.36 12.93
N PRO A 15 7.43 11.85 14.16
CA PRO A 15 7.70 10.45 14.43
C PRO A 15 6.75 9.55 13.62
N ALA A 16 7.30 8.45 13.10
CA ALA A 16 6.51 7.42 12.44
C ALA A 16 5.51 6.81 13.44
N ILE A 17 4.27 6.61 13.00
CA ILE A 17 3.19 6.06 13.84
C ILE A 17 2.79 4.65 13.40
N SER A 18 3.61 3.99 12.57
CA SER A 18 3.38 2.66 12.01
C SER A 18 2.04 2.56 11.27
N ARG A 19 1.63 3.64 10.59
CA ARG A 19 0.33 3.67 9.90
C ARG A 19 0.38 2.85 8.63
N LEU A 20 -0.55 1.90 8.52
CA LEU A 20 -0.77 1.09 7.33
C LEU A 20 -1.79 1.78 6.42
N ILE A 21 -1.41 1.99 5.15
CA ILE A 21 -2.25 2.65 4.14
C ILE A 21 -2.25 1.77 2.88
N PRO A 22 -3.35 1.06 2.59
CA PRO A 22 -3.50 0.36 1.33
C PRO A 22 -3.85 1.36 0.22
N ILE A 23 -3.18 1.25 -0.92
CA ILE A 23 -3.51 1.98 -2.14
C ILE A 23 -3.78 1.01 -3.29
N SER A 24 -4.57 1.45 -4.27
CA SER A 24 -4.72 0.73 -5.53
C SER A 24 -3.41 0.74 -6.31
N ALA A 25 -3.02 -0.38 -6.92
CA ALA A 25 -1.87 -0.38 -7.80
C ALA A 25 -2.13 0.40 -9.11
N ALA A 26 -3.39 0.65 -9.46
CA ALA A 26 -3.75 1.53 -10.57
C ALA A 26 -3.67 3.04 -10.21
N ASP A 27 -3.41 3.37 -8.93
CA ASP A 27 -3.19 4.76 -8.53
C ASP A 27 -1.90 5.31 -9.16
N PRO A 28 -1.87 6.58 -9.61
CA PRO A 28 -0.65 7.21 -10.12
C PRO A 28 0.55 7.17 -9.13
N LEU A 29 0.29 6.99 -7.84
CA LEU A 29 1.31 6.85 -6.79
C LEU A 29 1.92 5.44 -6.70
N ASN A 30 1.53 4.49 -7.56
CA ASN A 30 2.25 3.23 -7.72
C ASN A 30 3.62 3.45 -8.36
N LEU A 31 4.60 3.79 -7.51
CA LEU A 31 5.99 4.02 -7.88
C LEU A 31 6.92 2.89 -7.40
N VAL A 32 6.35 1.73 -7.04
CA VAL A 32 7.13 0.54 -6.65
C VAL A 32 7.95 0.06 -7.84
N GLY A 33 9.22 -0.27 -7.59
CA GLY A 33 10.18 -0.63 -8.64
C GLY A 33 10.69 0.55 -9.48
N ILE A 34 10.20 1.77 -9.21
CA ILE A 34 10.74 3.04 -9.76
C ILE A 34 11.54 3.76 -8.67
N LEU A 35 10.89 4.06 -7.54
CA LEU A 35 11.52 4.74 -6.40
C LEU A 35 12.13 3.77 -5.38
N THR A 36 11.65 2.53 -5.36
CA THR A 36 12.13 1.48 -4.46
C THR A 36 12.78 0.35 -5.25
N PRO A 37 13.76 -0.37 -4.67
CA PRO A 37 14.28 -1.59 -5.28
C PRO A 37 13.20 -2.66 -5.48
N GLY A 38 13.45 -3.59 -6.40
CA GLY A 38 12.57 -4.72 -6.68
C GLY A 38 11.73 -4.57 -7.96
N PRO A 39 10.91 -5.59 -8.28
CA PRO A 39 10.06 -5.56 -9.46
C PRO A 39 8.96 -4.50 -9.34
N ARG A 40 8.49 -3.98 -10.48
CA ARG A 40 7.29 -3.14 -10.52
C ARG A 40 6.05 -3.98 -10.22
N ILE A 41 5.10 -3.40 -9.48
CA ILE A 41 3.78 -3.98 -9.30
C ILE A 41 2.88 -3.58 -10.46
N THR A 42 2.20 -4.55 -11.06
CA THR A 42 1.33 -4.32 -12.22
C THR A 42 0.22 -3.35 -11.87
N ALA A 43 0.08 -2.26 -12.66
CA ALA A 43 -0.80 -1.14 -12.37
C ALA A 43 -2.26 -1.38 -12.78
N ILE A 44 -2.89 -2.39 -12.16
CA ILE A 44 -4.29 -2.77 -12.41
C ILE A 44 -5.13 -2.66 -11.14
N ALA A 45 -6.43 -2.41 -11.32
CA ALA A 45 -7.37 -2.18 -10.23
C ALA A 45 -7.54 -3.34 -9.22
N PRO A 46 -7.29 -4.63 -9.53
CA PRO A 46 -7.30 -5.69 -8.53
C PRO A 46 -6.09 -5.67 -7.60
N ASN A 47 -4.95 -5.17 -8.07
CA ASN A 47 -3.70 -5.19 -7.29
C ASN A 47 -3.68 -4.07 -6.25
N ARG A 48 -3.02 -4.30 -5.12
CA ARG A 48 -2.89 -3.34 -4.01
C ARG A 48 -1.45 -3.22 -3.56
N ILE A 49 -1.08 -2.07 -3.01
CA ILE A 49 0.21 -1.84 -2.36
C ILE A 49 -0.08 -1.34 -0.96
N LEU A 50 0.54 -1.95 0.05
CA LEU A 50 0.46 -1.52 1.43
C LEU A 50 1.68 -0.68 1.78
N LEU A 51 1.43 0.57 2.14
CA LEU A 51 2.43 1.49 2.63
C LEU A 51 2.42 1.49 4.16
N ARG A 52 3.59 1.39 4.78
CA ARG A 52 3.81 1.71 6.20
C ARG A 52 4.55 3.02 6.29
N ASP A 53 3.88 4.06 6.81
CA ASP A 53 4.44 5.42 6.90
C ASP A 53 5.05 5.92 5.57
N GLY A 54 4.44 5.54 4.43
CA GLY A 54 4.88 5.91 3.09
C GLY A 54 5.87 4.94 2.43
N VAL A 55 6.37 3.93 3.13
CA VAL A 55 7.28 2.90 2.59
C VAL A 55 6.48 1.66 2.16
N PRO A 56 6.60 1.19 0.90
CA PRO A 56 5.95 -0.05 0.47
C PRO A 56 6.49 -1.27 1.23
N GLN A 57 5.61 -2.00 1.93
CA GLN A 57 5.99 -3.21 2.66
C GLN A 57 5.55 -4.50 1.96
N ALA A 58 4.37 -4.50 1.37
CA ALA A 58 3.80 -5.65 0.69
C ALA A 58 2.84 -5.20 -0.41
N ALA A 59 2.59 -6.09 -1.37
CA ALA A 59 1.58 -5.92 -2.40
C ALA A 59 0.62 -7.11 -2.40
N LEU A 60 -0.61 -6.88 -2.85
CA LEU A 60 -1.51 -7.93 -3.31
C LEU A 60 -1.43 -7.95 -4.83
N GLU A 61 -0.89 -9.01 -5.40
CA GLU A 61 -0.78 -9.21 -6.85
C GLU A 61 -1.29 -10.60 -7.19
N ALA A 62 -2.25 -10.68 -8.12
CA ALA A 62 -2.90 -11.94 -8.48
C ALA A 62 -3.41 -12.75 -7.26
N ASP A 63 -4.04 -12.05 -6.31
CA ASP A 63 -4.57 -12.60 -5.04
C ASP A 63 -3.51 -13.17 -4.07
N GLN A 64 -2.23 -12.98 -4.37
CA GLN A 64 -1.10 -13.37 -3.53
C GLN A 64 -0.48 -12.16 -2.84
N VAL A 65 -0.12 -12.32 -1.57
CA VAL A 65 0.62 -11.29 -0.84
C VAL A 65 2.11 -11.44 -1.14
N VAL A 66 2.68 -10.45 -1.82
CA VAL A 66 4.10 -10.39 -2.18
C VAL A 66 4.82 -9.42 -1.24
N PRO A 67 5.84 -9.84 -0.49
CA PRO A 67 6.65 -8.92 0.32
C PRO A 67 7.51 -8.03 -0.59
N LEU A 68 7.53 -6.73 -0.32
CA LEU A 68 8.34 -5.74 -1.03
C LEU A 68 9.60 -5.34 -0.27
N GLU A 69 9.62 -5.57 1.05
CA GLU A 69 10.76 -5.29 1.92
C GLU A 69 11.47 -6.61 2.30
N PRO A 70 12.76 -6.79 1.97
CA PRO A 70 13.48 -8.05 2.17
C PRO A 70 13.67 -8.42 3.65
N ALA A 71 13.50 -7.47 4.57
CA ALA A 71 13.62 -7.69 6.01
C ALA A 71 12.38 -8.34 6.64
N THR A 72 11.25 -8.43 5.91
CA THR A 72 10.00 -8.97 6.45
C THR A 72 9.83 -10.43 6.02
N ALA A 73 10.35 -11.37 6.82
CA ALA A 73 10.34 -12.81 6.49
C ALA A 73 8.93 -13.41 6.30
N LYS A 74 7.89 -12.78 6.84
CA LYS A 74 6.48 -13.11 6.57
C LYS A 74 5.57 -11.92 6.90
N PRO A 75 4.64 -11.54 6.00
CA PRO A 75 3.65 -10.51 6.31
C PRO A 75 2.71 -11.00 7.42
N ASP A 76 2.64 -10.24 8.51
CA ASP A 76 1.74 -10.49 9.63
C ASP A 76 0.25 -10.40 9.21
N HIS A 77 -0.66 -10.95 10.01
CA HIS A 77 -2.09 -11.00 9.71
C HIS A 77 -2.66 -9.60 9.43
N ALA A 78 -2.24 -8.58 10.21
CA ALA A 78 -2.69 -7.21 10.05
C ALA A 78 -2.32 -6.62 8.66
N VAL A 79 -1.17 -7.03 8.10
CA VAL A 79 -0.74 -6.64 6.75
C VAL A 79 -1.63 -7.29 5.69
N GLN A 80 -1.96 -8.56 5.87
CA GLN A 80 -2.82 -9.30 4.95
C GLN A 80 -4.24 -8.75 4.96
N ASP A 81 -4.79 -8.48 6.15
CA ASP A 81 -6.13 -7.92 6.32
C ASP A 81 -6.21 -6.51 5.73
N ALA A 82 -5.20 -5.67 5.94
CA ALA A 82 -5.14 -4.32 5.39
C ALA A 82 -5.07 -4.31 3.85
N LEU A 83 -4.42 -5.29 3.23
CA LEU A 83 -4.35 -5.43 1.77
C LEU A 83 -5.67 -5.88 1.16
N ARG A 84 -6.42 -6.73 1.86
CA ARG A 84 -7.75 -7.22 1.45
C ARG A 84 -8.82 -6.24 1.90
N LEU A 85 -8.79 -5.03 1.31
CA LEU A 85 -9.84 -4.02 1.48
C LEU A 85 -11.23 -4.68 1.38
N GLY A 86 -12.06 -4.41 2.39
CA GLY A 86 -13.33 -5.04 2.69
C GLY A 86 -13.96 -5.82 1.55
N SER A 87 -14.12 -7.14 1.75
CA SER A 87 -15.03 -7.94 0.92
C SER A 87 -16.34 -7.18 0.78
N LEU A 88 -16.88 -7.14 -0.45
CA LEU A 88 -18.28 -6.77 -0.67
C LEU A 88 -19.12 -7.47 0.41
N PRO A 89 -19.85 -6.70 1.24
CA PRO A 89 -20.74 -7.26 2.25
C PRO A 89 -21.57 -8.37 1.62
N ALA A 90 -21.76 -9.49 2.34
CA ALA A 90 -22.50 -10.63 1.81
C ALA A 90 -23.84 -10.26 1.13
N PRO A 91 -24.64 -9.28 1.63
CA PRO A 91 -25.87 -8.85 0.97
C PRO A 91 -25.69 -8.17 -0.39
N LEU A 92 -24.52 -7.57 -0.65
CA LEU A 92 -24.26 -6.85 -1.90
C LEU A 92 -23.72 -7.76 -3.01
N ARG A 93 -23.17 -8.94 -2.68
CA ARG A 93 -22.57 -9.88 -3.64
C ARG A 93 -23.50 -10.30 -4.79
N PRO A 94 -24.81 -10.58 -4.60
CA PRO A 94 -25.71 -11.00 -5.69
C PRO A 94 -25.93 -9.92 -6.77
N TYR A 95 -25.68 -8.64 -6.45
CA TYR A 95 -25.92 -7.52 -7.36
C TYR A 95 -24.70 -7.14 -8.21
N TYR A 96 -23.53 -7.74 -7.93
CA TYR A 96 -22.26 -7.47 -8.60
C TYR A 96 -21.59 -8.76 -9.11
N ALA A 97 -22.37 -9.83 -9.28
CA ALA A 97 -21.93 -11.11 -9.84
C ALA A 97 -22.08 -11.14 -11.38
#